data_AF-A0A4R9VD65-F1
#
_entry.id   AF-A0A4R9VD65-F1
#
_cell.length_a   1.000
_cell.length_b   1.000
_cell.length_c   1.000
_cell.angle_alpha   90.00
_cell.angle_beta   90.00
_cell.angle_gamma   90.00
#
_symmetry.space_group_name_H-M   'P 1'
#
loop_
_entity.id
_entity.type
_entity.pdbx_description
1 polymer ?
#
loop_
_entity_poly.entity_id
_entity_poly.type
_entity_poly.pdbx_seq_one_letter_code
_entity_poly.pdbx_strand_id
1 'polypeptide(L)' 'MDMKDIATPSRTKSLLNHYGFSFKKSLGQNFLIDVNIIHNIIDASNIDERTGVIEVGPGMGSLTEQLAKSA' A
#
# COMPACT_ATOMS: atom_id res chain seq x y z
N MET A 1 6.53 -19.65 -2.94
CA MET A 1 5.63 -18.93 -3.87
C MET A 1 5.91 -17.46 -3.66
N ASP A 2 6.45 -16.76 -4.65
CA ASP A 2 6.64 -15.32 -4.55
C ASP A 2 5.28 -14.65 -4.35
N MET A 3 5.07 -14.09 -3.15
CA MET A 3 3.90 -13.28 -2.88
C MET A 3 4.08 -11.97 -3.64
N LYS A 4 3.21 -11.74 -4.63
CA LYS A 4 3.12 -10.44 -5.32
C LYS A 4 2.73 -9.36 -4.30
N ASP A 5 3.37 -8.19 -4.42
CA ASP A 5 3.05 -7.00 -3.62
C ASP A 5 1.54 -6.66 -3.71
N ILE A 6 1.04 -6.08 -2.63
CA ILE A 6 -0.38 -5.68 -2.51
C ILE A 6 -0.75 -4.68 -3.60
N ALA A 7 0.17 -3.79 -3.95
CA ALA A 7 0.03 -2.71 -4.93
C ALA A 7 0.10 -3.17 -6.38
N THR A 8 -0.49 -4.30 -6.71
CA THR A 8 -0.70 -4.72 -8.11
C THR A 8 -2.20 -4.89 -8.37
N PRO A 9 -2.74 -4.48 -9.53
CA PRO A 9 -4.19 -4.47 -9.76
C PRO A 9 -4.83 -5.85 -9.55
N SER A 10 -4.14 -6.91 -9.99
CA SER A 10 -4.60 -8.30 -9.84
C SER A 10 -4.64 -8.74 -8.36
N ARG A 11 -3.62 -8.42 -7.57
CA ARG A 11 -3.54 -8.79 -6.15
C ARG A 11 -4.53 -7.98 -5.32
N THR A 12 -4.61 -6.67 -5.53
CA THR A 12 -5.58 -5.80 -4.87
C THR A 12 -7.00 -6.31 -5.12
N LYS A 13 -7.37 -6.58 -6.38
CA LYS A 13 -8.70 -7.11 -6.72
C LYS A 13 -8.98 -8.48 -6.08
N SER A 14 -8.00 -9.37 -6.04
CA SER A 14 -8.13 -10.65 -5.37
C SER A 14 -8.39 -10.51 -3.87
N LEU A 15 -7.69 -9.60 -3.19
CA LEU A 15 -7.86 -9.35 -1.76
C LEU A 15 -9.23 -8.72 -1.46
N LEU A 16 -9.65 -7.74 -2.27
CA LEU A 16 -10.98 -7.12 -2.15
C LEU A 16 -12.09 -8.16 -2.23
N ASN A 17 -12.02 -9.06 -3.22
CA ASN A 17 -12.99 -10.13 -3.39
C ASN A 17 -12.95 -11.14 -2.24
N HIS A 18 -11.74 -11.55 -1.82
CA HIS A 18 -11.57 -12.55 -0.77
C HIS A 18 -12.15 -12.10 0.58
N TYR A 19 -11.96 -10.83 0.94
CA TYR A 19 -12.45 -10.26 2.19
C TYR A 19 -13.83 -9.60 2.07
N GLY A 20 -14.47 -9.65 0.90
CA GLY A 20 -15.76 -8.99 0.65
C GLY A 20 -15.70 -7.47 0.84
N PHE A 21 -14.51 -6.88 0.67
CA PHE A 21 -14.28 -5.47 0.92
C PHE A 21 -14.66 -4.64 -0.31
N SER A 22 -15.36 -3.54 -0.10
CA SER A 22 -15.70 -2.56 -1.13
C SER A 22 -15.25 -1.16 -0.73
N PHE A 23 -14.89 -0.36 -1.73
CA PHE A 23 -14.49 1.03 -1.53
C PHE A 23 -15.67 1.87 -1.04
N LYS A 24 -15.47 2.62 0.05
CA LYS A 24 -16.42 3.64 0.48
C LYS A 24 -16.00 4.99 -0.08
N LYS A 25 -16.57 5.39 -1.22
CA LYS A 25 -16.31 6.70 -1.85
C LYS A 25 -16.60 7.88 -0.91
N SER A 26 -17.60 7.75 -0.04
CA SER A 26 -17.93 8.76 0.98
C SER A 26 -16.81 9.00 1.99
N LEU A 27 -15.88 8.04 2.14
CA LEU A 27 -14.70 8.17 3.00
C LEU A 27 -13.44 8.57 2.21
N GLY A 28 -13.57 8.89 0.91
CA GLY A 28 -12.43 9.29 0.07
C GLY A 28 -11.44 8.16 -0.25
N GLN A 29 -11.81 6.90 -0.06
CA GLN A 29 -10.89 5.76 -0.26
C GLN A 29 -10.52 5.55 -1.73
N ASN A 30 -9.23 5.69 -2.03
CA ASN A 30 -8.59 5.35 -3.30
C ASN A 30 -7.32 4.55 -3.00
N PHE A 31 -7.13 3.37 -3.59
CA PHE A 31 -5.97 2.51 -3.29
C PHE A 31 -4.88 2.65 -4.34
N LEU A 32 -3.63 2.70 -3.87
CA LEU A 32 -2.43 2.62 -4.72
C LEU A 32 -2.30 1.18 -5.25
N ILE A 33 -2.24 1.08 -6.57
CA ILE A 33 -2.17 -0.18 -7.33
C ILE A 33 -0.98 -0.22 -8.29
N ASP A 34 0.00 0.66 -8.11
CA ASP A 34 1.24 0.71 -8.87
C ASP A 34 2.42 0.79 -7.91
N VAL A 35 3.28 -0.22 -7.97
CA VAL A 35 4.46 -0.35 -7.11
C VAL A 35 5.48 0.77 -7.41
N ASN A 36 5.63 1.21 -8.65
CA ASN A 36 6.61 2.24 -9.01
C ASN A 36 6.25 3.60 -8.39
N ILE A 37 4.95 3.92 -8.33
CA ILE A 37 4.48 5.13 -7.66
C ILE A 37 4.77 5.06 -6.15
N ILE A 38 4.63 3.88 -5.56
CA ILE A 38 4.95 3.69 -4.13
C ILE A 38 6.46 3.86 -3.90
N HIS A 39 7.31 3.27 -4.73
CA HIS A 39 8.76 3.46 -4.63
C HIS A 39 9.13 4.94 -4.75
N ASN A 40 8.55 5.68 -5.69
CA ASN A 40 8.76 7.13 -5.79
C ASN A 40 8.36 7.89 -4.51
N ILE A 41 7.27 7.47 -3.83
CA ILE A 41 6.86 8.06 -2.55
C ILE A 41 7.90 7.76 -1.47
N ILE A 42 8.35 6.51 -1.35
CA ILE A 42 9.36 6.09 -0.37
C ILE A 42 10.66 6.87 -0.58
N ASP A 43 11.17 6.92 -1.82
CA ASP A 43 12.40 7.61 -2.19
C ASP A 43 12.31 9.11 -1.87
N ALA A 44 11.16 9.73 -2.13
CA ALA A 44 10.92 11.14 -1.81
C ALA A 44 10.73 11.40 -0.30
N SER A 45 10.44 10.37 0.50
CA SER A 45 10.21 10.49 1.95
C SER A 45 11.50 10.54 2.76
N ASN A 46 12.64 10.17 2.16
CA ASN A 46 13.97 10.18 2.76
C ASN A 46 14.01 9.47 4.14
N ILE A 47 13.36 8.30 4.19
CA ILE A 47 13.30 7.41 5.36
C ILE A 47 14.39 6.33 5.28
N ASP A 48 14.79 5.83 6.43
CA ASP A 48 15.75 4.73 6.59
C ASP A 48 15.31 3.77 7.69
N GLU A 49 16.08 2.70 7.89
CA GLU A 49 15.89 1.65 8.92
C GLU A 49 15.87 2.12 10.39
N ARG A 50 16.06 3.42 10.63
CA ARG A 50 15.98 4.04 11.97
C ARG A 50 14.77 4.95 12.10
N THR A 51 13.97 5.07 11.05
CA THR A 51 12.87 6.03 10.96
C THR A 51 11.57 5.40 11.47
N GLY A 52 11.02 5.94 12.56
CA GLY A 52 9.64 5.62 12.94
C GLY A 52 8.63 6.32 12.03
N VAL A 53 7.80 5.57 11.31
CA VAL A 53 6.80 6.13 10.38
C VAL A 53 5.40 6.14 11.00
N ILE A 54 4.70 7.28 10.88
CA ILE A 54 3.27 7.40 11.16
C ILE A 54 2.51 7.52 9.83
N GLU A 55 1.77 6.48 9.46
CA GLU A 55 0.91 6.47 8.28
C GLU A 55 -0.53 6.82 8.65
N VAL A 56 -1.16 7.73 7.89
CA VAL A 56 -2.57 8.08 8.04
C VAL A 56 -3.35 7.58 6.84
N GLY A 57 -4.32 6.69 7.09
CA GLY A 57 -5.17 6.12 6.05
C GLY A 57 -4.49 5.01 5.23
N PRO A 58 -4.08 3.89 5.86
CA PRO A 58 -3.29 2.83 5.21
C PRO A 58 -4.04 2.09 4.09
N GLY A 59 -5.36 2.22 4.03
CA GLY A 59 -6.19 1.55 3.03
C GLY A 59 -6.03 0.03 3.09
N MET A 60 -5.62 -0.57 1.97
CA MET A 60 -5.33 -2.02 1.88
C MET A 60 -3.92 -2.39 2.36
N GLY A 61 -3.13 -1.43 2.80
CA GLY A 61 -1.76 -1.64 3.25
C GLY A 61 -0.72 -1.62 2.12
N SER A 62 -1.08 -1.16 0.91
CA SER A 62 -0.15 -1.09 -0.23
C SER A 62 1.11 -0.27 0.08
N LEU A 63 0.94 0.91 0.68
CA LEU A 63 2.05 1.78 1.08
C LEU A 63 2.70 1.25 2.36
N THR A 64 1.89 0.84 3.34
CA THR A 64 2.34 0.20 4.59
C THR A 64 3.32 -0.95 4.35
N GLU A 65 3.06 -1.82 3.37
CA GLU A 65 3.92 -2.96 3.03
C GLU A 65 5.32 -2.51 2.60
N GLN A 66 5.43 -1.42 1.85
CA GLN A 66 6.72 -0.92 1.38
C GLN A 66 7.42 -0.09 2.47
N LEU A 67 6.67 0.72 3.23
CA LEU A 67 7.20 1.42 4.41
C LEU A 67 7.82 0.44 5.41
N ALA A 68 7.15 -0.68 5.70
CA ALA A 68 7.65 -1.70 6.62
C ALA A 68 8.91 -2.45 6.12
N LYS A 69 9.20 -2.40 4.82
CA LYS A 69 10.43 -2.95 4.23
C LYS A 69 11.60 -1.95 4.26
N SER A 70 11.30 -0.66 4.35
CA SER A 70 12.28 0.43 4.19
C SER A 70 12.65 1.14 5.50
N ALA A 71 11.79 1.06 6.51
CA ALA A 71 11.89 1.78 7.78
C ALA A 71 12.25 0.89 8.98
#